data_AF-A0A7W0I8P3-F1
#
_entry.id   AF-A0A7W0I8P3-F1
#
_cell.length_a   1.000
_cell.length_b   1.000
_cell.length_c   1.000
_cell.angle_alpha   90.00
_cell.angle_beta   90.00
_cell.angle_gamma   90.00
#
_symmetry.space_group_name_H-M   'P 1'
#
loop_
_entity.id
_entity.type
_entity.pdbx_description
1 polymer ?
#
loop_
_entity_poly.entity_id
_entity_poly.type
_entity_poly.pdbx_seq_one_letter_code
_entity_poly.pdbx_strand_id
1 'polypeptide(L)'
;MPDASAVPALPVTFRPSRTRAVLLAAAVAIFVVITVIAVMLPRLGPGERLSFVLTAALLSGVLVLLSRPKVVADESGVTVVNIVTRRHLDWAEILHVNLRVGDPWVFIDLSDGTSLPALGIQPGIAKEHAIRDARALRALVETRAVGDPER
;
A
#
# COMPACT_ATOMS: atom_id res chain seq x y z
N MET A 1 -27.41 -3.12 16.67
CA MET A 1 -26.14 -3.79 17.03
C MET A 1 -25.44 -4.09 15.72
N PRO A 2 -24.25 -3.56 15.41
CA PRO A 2 -23.52 -3.94 14.21
C PRO A 2 -22.84 -5.29 14.45
N ASP A 3 -23.03 -6.21 13.51
CA ASP A 3 -22.61 -7.61 13.57
C ASP A 3 -21.13 -7.78 13.94
N ALA A 4 -20.88 -8.71 14.86
CA ALA A 4 -19.55 -9.18 15.18
C ALA A 4 -18.91 -9.85 13.96
N SER A 5 -17.75 -9.33 13.56
CA SER A 5 -16.62 -10.12 13.01
C SER A 5 -16.96 -11.15 11.92
N ALA A 6 -17.54 -10.71 10.80
CA ALA A 6 -17.41 -11.49 9.57
C ALA A 6 -15.95 -11.41 9.09
N VAL A 7 -15.21 -12.50 9.23
CA VAL A 7 -13.90 -12.66 8.60
C VAL A 7 -14.07 -12.39 7.10
N PRO A 8 -13.30 -11.48 6.48
CA PRO A 8 -13.46 -11.17 5.07
C PRO A 8 -13.31 -12.44 4.21
N ALA A 9 -14.19 -12.62 3.23
CA ALA A 9 -14.01 -13.66 2.23
C ALA A 9 -12.74 -13.39 1.41
N LEU A 10 -11.92 -14.41 1.22
CA LEU A 10 -10.71 -14.34 0.41
C LEU A 10 -11.09 -14.42 -1.08
N PRO A 11 -10.32 -13.79 -1.99
CA PRO A 11 -9.16 -12.92 -1.73
C PRO A 11 -9.57 -11.49 -1.32
N VAL A 12 -8.88 -10.92 -0.33
CA VAL A 12 -9.06 -9.53 0.10
C VAL A 12 -7.79 -8.70 -0.15
N THR A 13 -7.95 -7.48 -0.67
CA THR A 13 -6.83 -6.58 -0.92
C THR A 13 -6.98 -5.29 -0.12
N PHE A 14 -6.06 -5.05 0.80
CA PHE A 14 -5.94 -3.81 1.56
C PHE A 14 -5.03 -2.83 0.82
N ARG A 15 -5.51 -1.61 0.58
CA ARG A 15 -4.76 -0.53 -0.06
C ARG A 15 -5.05 0.79 0.65
N PRO A 16 -4.08 1.71 0.76
CA PRO A 16 -4.32 3.04 1.30
C PRO A 16 -5.02 3.89 0.23
N SER A 17 -6.31 3.63 0.00
CA SER A 17 -7.09 4.15 -1.13
C SER A 17 -7.07 5.68 -1.23
N ARG A 18 -7.20 6.38 -0.10
CA ARG A 18 -7.12 7.85 -0.04
C ARG A 18 -5.73 8.38 -0.36
N THR A 19 -4.69 7.86 0.30
CA THR A 19 -3.30 8.26 0.02
C THR A 19 -2.94 8.02 -1.45
N ARG A 20 -3.34 6.86 -1.99
CA ARG A 20 -3.15 6.52 -3.40
C ARG A 20 -3.89 7.48 -4.32
N ALA A 21 -5.14 7.84 -4.03
CA ALA A 21 -5.90 8.79 -4.84
C ALA A 21 -5.22 10.18 -4.86
N VAL A 22 -4.76 10.66 -3.70
CA VAL A 22 -4.04 11.94 -3.59
C VAL A 22 -2.73 11.90 -4.39
N LEU A 23 -1.91 10.85 -4.23
CA LEU A 23 -0.64 10.70 -4.94
C LEU A 23 -0.83 10.63 -6.46
N LEU A 24 -1.83 9.88 -6.93
CA LEU A 24 -2.13 9.77 -8.36
C LEU A 24 -2.69 11.08 -8.93
N ALA A 25 -3.57 11.77 -8.20
CA ALA A 25 -4.07 13.07 -8.61
C ALA A 25 -2.94 14.11 -8.70
N ALA A 26 -2.05 14.14 -7.71
CA ALA A 26 -0.87 15.00 -7.71
C ALA A 26 0.08 14.67 -8.87
N ALA A 27 0.31 13.38 -9.15
CA ALA A 27 1.13 12.94 -10.28
C ALA A 27 0.58 13.46 -11.62
N VAL A 28 -0.74 13.32 -11.84
CA VAL A 28 -1.39 13.84 -13.04
C VAL A 28 -1.28 15.36 -13.11
N ALA A 29 -1.57 16.06 -12.02
CA ALA A 29 -1.53 17.52 -11.97
C ALA A 29 -0.12 18.06 -12.29
N ILE A 30 0.92 17.51 -11.65
CA ILE A 30 2.32 17.90 -11.89
C ILE A 30 2.72 17.64 -13.34
N PHE A 31 2.40 16.46 -13.87
CA PHE A 31 2.73 16.13 -15.25
C PHE A 31 2.09 17.12 -16.24
N VAL A 32 0.80 17.39 -16.07
CA VAL A 32 0.03 18.29 -16.94
C VAL A 32 0.56 19.70 -16.85
N VAL A 33 0.71 20.25 -15.65
CA VAL A 33 1.15 21.65 -15.45
C VAL A 33 2.53 21.89 -16.06
N ILE A 34 3.51 21.02 -15.76
CA ILE A 34 4.88 21.20 -16.30
C ILE A 34 4.90 21.05 -17.81
N THR A 35 4.18 20.06 -18.36
CA THR A 35 4.12 19.84 -19.81
C THR A 35 3.47 21.02 -20.53
N VAL A 36 2.38 21.56 -19.98
CA VAL A 36 1.70 22.74 -20.54
C VAL A 36 2.63 23.95 -20.53
N ILE A 37 3.31 24.21 -19.41
CA ILE A 37 4.29 25.30 -19.31
C ILE A 37 5.41 25.14 -20.35
N ALA A 38 5.96 23.94 -20.50
CA ALA A 38 7.05 23.66 -21.44
C ALA A 38 6.64 23.92 -22.91
N VAL A 39 5.41 23.55 -23.28
CA VAL A 39 4.88 23.74 -24.64
C VAL A 39 4.48 25.20 -24.89
N MET A 40 3.91 25.87 -23.89
CA MET A 40 3.46 27.27 -24.00
C MET A 40 4.64 28.26 -24.03
N LEU A 41 5.81 27.90 -23.50
CA LEU A 41 6.97 28.79 -23.51
C LEU A 41 7.56 28.91 -24.94
N PRO A 42 7.52 30.09 -25.56
CA PRO A 42 7.94 30.27 -26.95
C PRO A 42 9.47 30.29 -27.11
N ARG A 43 10.21 30.56 -26.03
CA ARG A 43 11.68 30.69 -26.05
C ARG A 43 12.43 29.37 -25.84
N LEU A 44 11.72 28.27 -25.56
CA LEU A 44 12.35 26.96 -25.35
C LEU A 44 12.60 26.26 -26.69
N GLY A 45 13.82 25.80 -26.88
CA GLY A 45 14.16 24.90 -27.98
C GLY A 45 13.54 23.51 -27.78
N PRO A 46 13.48 22.67 -28.84
CA PRO A 46 12.89 21.33 -28.76
C PRO A 46 13.53 20.43 -27.69
N GLY A 47 14.86 20.50 -27.52
CA GLY A 47 15.59 19.72 -26.53
C GLY A 47 15.26 20.14 -25.08
N GLU A 48 15.11 21.43 -24.83
CA GLU A 48 14.75 21.92 -23.50
C GLU A 48 13.32 21.52 -23.12
N ARG A 49 12.38 21.64 -24.07
CA ARG A 49 11.00 21.15 -23.88
C ARG A 49 10.97 19.67 -23.55
N LEU A 50 11.76 18.87 -24.26
CA LEU A 50 11.87 17.44 -23.99
C LEU A 50 12.39 17.19 -22.57
N SER A 51 13.43 17.92 -22.13
CA SER A 51 13.93 17.82 -20.75
C SER A 51 12.85 18.12 -19.72
N PHE A 52 12.06 19.18 -19.89
CA PHE A 52 10.94 19.48 -18.98
C PHE A 52 9.91 18.36 -18.90
N VAL A 53 9.51 17.79 -20.06
CA VAL A 53 8.55 16.69 -20.12
C VAL A 53 9.12 15.43 -19.47
N LEU A 54 10.39 15.12 -19.70
CA LEU A 54 11.08 13.99 -19.07
C LEU A 54 11.19 14.17 -17.55
N THR A 55 11.52 15.37 -17.07
CA THR A 55 11.51 15.69 -15.64
C THR A 55 10.11 15.54 -15.05
N ALA A 56 9.08 16.05 -15.73
CA ALA A 56 7.69 15.90 -15.31
C ALA A 56 7.27 14.43 -15.22
N ALA A 57 7.65 13.63 -16.22
CA ALA A 57 7.41 12.19 -16.25
C ALA A 57 8.12 11.48 -15.08
N LEU A 58 9.38 11.83 -14.81
CA LEU A 58 10.16 11.25 -13.71
C LEU A 58 9.52 11.55 -12.34
N LEU A 59 9.18 12.81 -12.08
CA LEU A 59 8.53 13.24 -10.83
C LEU A 59 7.18 12.54 -10.63
N SER A 60 6.39 12.47 -11.69
CA SER A 60 5.09 11.79 -11.67
C SER A 60 5.25 10.29 -11.48
N GLY A 61 6.27 9.68 -12.09
CA GLY A 61 6.64 8.28 -11.92
C GLY A 61 6.98 7.94 -10.47
N VAL A 62 7.69 8.82 -9.76
CA VAL A 62 7.97 8.66 -8.33
C VAL A 62 6.68 8.66 -7.52
N LEU A 63 5.75 9.59 -7.78
CA LEU A 63 4.45 9.61 -7.07
C LEU A 63 3.61 8.36 -7.36
N VAL A 64 3.61 7.89 -8.61
CA VAL A 64 2.96 6.63 -8.98
C VAL A 64 3.60 5.45 -8.25
N LEU A 65 4.92 5.40 -8.15
CA LEU A 65 5.66 4.37 -7.42
C LEU A 65 5.29 4.35 -5.93
N LEU A 66 5.22 5.52 -5.29
CA LEU A 66 4.79 5.67 -3.89
C LEU A 66 3.33 5.26 -3.67
N SER A 67 2.52 5.21 -4.73
CA SER A 67 1.11 4.80 -4.68
C SER A 67 0.88 3.28 -4.83
N ARG A 68 1.94 2.50 -5.11
CA ARG A 68 1.88 1.05 -5.32
C ARG A 68 1.64 0.18 -4.08
N PRO A 69 2.00 0.58 -2.83
CA PRO A 69 1.88 -0.30 -1.69
C PRO A 69 0.48 -0.90 -1.50
N LYS A 70 0.44 -2.20 -1.22
CA LYS A 70 -0.79 -2.97 -1.00
C LYS A 70 -0.49 -4.25 -0.22
N VAL A 71 -1.47 -4.74 0.51
CA VAL A 71 -1.44 -6.06 1.15
C VAL A 71 -2.57 -6.88 0.54
N VAL A 72 -2.26 -8.07 0.04
CA VAL A 72 -3.25 -8.99 -0.53
C VAL A 72 -3.24 -10.25 0.33
N ALA A 73 -4.36 -10.61 0.92
CA ALA A 73 -4.53 -11.90 1.58
C ALA A 73 -5.36 -12.81 0.67
N ASP A 74 -4.87 -14.02 0.44
CA ASP A 74 -5.48 -15.06 -0.38
C ASP A 74 -5.45 -16.41 0.35
N GLU A 75 -5.81 -17.49 -0.32
CA GLU A 75 -5.86 -18.81 0.32
C GLU A 75 -4.49 -19.36 0.71
N SER A 76 -3.41 -19.04 -0.03
CA SER A 76 -2.07 -19.54 0.26
C SER A 76 -1.36 -18.72 1.33
N GLY A 77 -1.66 -17.41 1.42
CA GLY A 77 -1.00 -16.55 2.40
C GLY A 77 -1.32 -15.07 2.26
N VAL A 78 -0.33 -14.25 2.63
CA VAL A 78 -0.39 -12.80 2.55
C VAL A 78 0.77 -12.27 1.70
N THR A 79 0.43 -11.62 0.60
CA THR A 79 1.38 -10.87 -0.24
C THR A 79 1.45 -9.42 0.21
N VAL A 80 2.60 -9.02 0.76
CA VAL A 80 2.92 -7.63 1.08
C VAL A 80 3.71 -7.01 -0.06
N VAL A 81 3.17 -5.97 -0.67
CA VAL A 81 3.84 -5.14 -1.68
C VAL A 81 4.13 -3.79 -1.05
N ASN A 82 5.41 -3.50 -0.87
CA ASN A 82 5.92 -2.19 -0.49
C ASN A 82 6.39 -1.42 -1.72
N ILE A 83 7.01 -0.26 -1.53
CA ILE A 83 7.42 0.64 -2.61
C ILE A 83 8.40 -0.06 -3.58
N VAL A 84 9.40 -0.75 -3.01
CA VAL A 84 10.48 -1.42 -3.77
C VAL A 84 10.53 -2.93 -3.57
N THR A 85 9.81 -3.48 -2.59
CA THR A 85 9.83 -4.92 -2.29
C THR A 85 8.46 -5.55 -2.44
N ARG A 86 8.45 -6.85 -2.76
CA ARG A 86 7.26 -7.71 -2.74
C ARG A 86 7.65 -9.02 -2.07
N ARG A 87 6.93 -9.40 -1.02
CA ARG A 87 7.11 -10.68 -0.31
C ARG A 87 5.77 -11.37 -0.17
N HIS A 88 5.73 -12.66 -0.51
CA HIS A 88 4.64 -13.55 -0.12
C HIS A 88 5.02 -14.19 1.22
N LEU A 89 4.07 -14.26 2.13
CA LEU A 89 4.20 -14.86 3.45
C LEU A 89 3.16 -15.95 3.55
N ASP A 90 3.58 -17.18 3.81
CA ASP A 90 2.63 -18.26 4.10
C ASP A 90 1.93 -17.99 5.42
N TRP A 91 0.71 -18.52 5.60
CA TRP A 91 -0.04 -18.30 6.84
C TRP A 91 0.75 -18.75 8.10
N ALA A 92 1.52 -19.83 8.00
CA ALA A 92 2.36 -20.34 9.08
C ALA A 92 3.57 -19.44 9.42
N GLU A 93 4.00 -18.56 8.50
CA GLU A 93 5.04 -17.57 8.79
C GLU A 93 4.51 -16.42 9.65
N ILE A 94 3.20 -16.18 9.65
CA ILE A 94 2.59 -14.98 10.24
C ILE A 94 2.13 -15.27 11.66
N LEU A 95 2.83 -14.70 12.65
CA LEU A 95 2.48 -14.87 14.06
C LEU A 95 1.49 -13.83 14.55
N HIS A 96 1.81 -12.55 14.34
CA HIS A 96 1.01 -11.44 14.86
C HIS A 96 0.95 -10.28 13.88
N VAL A 97 -0.18 -9.57 13.89
CA VAL A 97 -0.38 -8.33 13.14
C VAL A 97 -0.53 -7.19 14.14
N ASN A 98 0.43 -6.28 14.13
CA ASN A 98 0.53 -5.21 15.11
C ASN A 98 0.35 -3.84 14.45
N LEU A 99 -0.48 -3.01 15.09
CA LEU A 99 -0.62 -1.59 14.79
C LEU A 99 -0.73 -0.82 16.09
N ARG A 100 0.37 -0.24 16.55
CA ARG A 100 0.43 0.54 17.80
C ARG A 100 -0.02 1.98 17.55
N VAL A 101 -0.42 2.66 18.61
CA VAL A 101 -0.75 4.09 18.54
C VAL A 101 0.51 4.86 18.20
N GLY A 102 0.50 5.58 17.07
CA GLY A 102 1.65 6.33 16.58
C GLY A 102 2.42 5.62 15.46
N ASP A 103 2.16 4.33 15.22
CA ASP A 103 2.81 3.63 14.12
C ASP A 103 2.38 4.22 12.76
N PRO A 104 3.33 4.41 11.83
CA PRO A 104 3.02 4.94 10.51
C PRO A 104 2.38 3.90 9.57
N TRP A 105 2.47 2.61 9.90
CA TRP A 105 1.90 1.47 9.16
C TRP A 105 1.80 0.22 10.04
N VAL A 106 1.13 -0.83 9.54
CA VAL A 106 1.04 -2.14 10.18
C VAL A 106 2.38 -2.89 10.12
N PHE A 107 2.73 -3.60 11.18
CA PHE A 107 3.85 -4.54 11.23
C PHE A 107 3.32 -5.98 11.37
N ILE A 108 3.94 -6.91 10.64
CA ILE A 108 3.66 -8.33 10.70
C ILE A 108 4.85 -9.04 11.34
N ASP A 109 4.65 -9.64 12.50
CA ASP A 109 5.68 -10.42 13.18
C ASP A 109 5.72 -11.84 12.61
N LEU A 110 6.92 -12.27 12.26
CA LEU A 110 7.16 -13.52 11.56
C LEU A 110 7.77 -14.60 12.47
N SER A 111 7.61 -15.86 12.09
CA SER A 111 8.14 -17.01 12.83
C SER A 111 9.67 -17.07 12.86
N ASP A 112 10.35 -16.39 11.95
CA ASP A 112 11.81 -16.21 11.93
C ASP A 112 12.32 -15.17 12.95
N GLY A 113 11.41 -14.56 13.72
CA GLY A 113 11.72 -13.54 14.72
C GLY A 113 11.87 -12.12 14.15
N THR A 114 11.65 -11.93 12.85
CA THR A 114 11.68 -10.60 12.21
C THR A 114 10.28 -9.99 12.12
N SER A 115 10.22 -8.66 11.95
CA SER A 115 8.96 -7.95 11.71
C SER A 115 8.98 -7.30 10.33
N LEU A 116 8.00 -7.64 9.49
CA LEU A 116 7.85 -7.07 8.15
C LEU A 116 6.91 -5.85 8.17
N PRO A 117 7.35 -4.67 7.71
CA PRO A 117 6.46 -3.52 7.57
C PRO A 117 5.52 -3.72 6.37
N ALA A 118 4.22 -3.50 6.59
CA ALA A 118 3.16 -3.64 5.60
C ALA A 118 2.57 -2.28 5.24
N LEU A 119 3.24 -1.54 4.34
CA LEU A 119 2.87 -0.17 3.95
C LEU A 119 1.51 -0.08 3.24
N GLY A 120 0.89 -1.20 2.87
CA GLY A 120 -0.46 -1.21 2.30
C GLY A 120 -1.57 -0.85 3.29
N ILE A 121 -1.28 -0.81 4.60
CA ILE A 121 -2.23 -0.39 5.65
C ILE A 121 -1.58 0.75 6.45
N GLN A 122 -2.04 1.98 6.24
CA GLN A 122 -1.47 3.21 6.81
C GLN A 122 -2.52 4.01 7.59
N PRO A 123 -2.30 4.32 8.88
CA PRO A 123 -3.22 5.13 9.67
C PRO A 123 -3.35 6.60 9.25
N GLY A 124 -2.46 7.14 8.43
CA GLY A 124 -2.33 8.57 8.14
C GLY A 124 -3.65 9.32 7.85
N ILE A 125 -4.06 9.40 6.58
CA ILE A 125 -5.22 10.22 6.14
C ILE A 125 -6.57 9.55 6.49
N ALA A 126 -6.56 8.27 6.87
CA ALA A 126 -7.77 7.48 7.12
C ALA A 126 -7.58 6.51 8.29
N LYS A 127 -7.29 7.04 9.49
CA LYS A 127 -6.98 6.26 10.70
C LYS A 127 -8.00 5.16 11.00
N GLU A 128 -9.29 5.48 10.96
CA GLU A 128 -10.35 4.51 11.23
C GLU A 128 -10.38 3.36 10.21
N HIS A 129 -10.14 3.68 8.93
CA HIS A 129 -10.09 2.69 7.86
C HIS A 129 -8.90 1.73 8.06
N ALA A 130 -7.73 2.29 8.37
CA ALA A 130 -6.53 1.49 8.63
C ALA A 130 -6.67 0.60 9.87
N ILE A 131 -7.30 1.10 10.94
CA ILE A 131 -7.56 0.31 12.15
C ILE A 131 -8.54 -0.84 11.83
N ARG A 132 -9.55 -0.61 10.98
CA ARG A 132 -10.47 -1.67 10.55
C ARG A 132 -9.76 -2.72 9.71
N ASP A 133 -8.92 -2.29 8.76
CA ASP A 133 -8.18 -3.18 7.88
C ASP A 133 -7.14 -4.01 8.66
N ALA A 134 -6.44 -3.40 9.63
CA ALA A 134 -5.54 -4.11 10.53
C ALA A 134 -6.28 -5.15 11.39
N ARG A 135 -7.48 -4.82 11.89
CA ARG A 135 -8.33 -5.77 12.62
C ARG A 135 -8.81 -6.92 11.73
N ALA A 136 -9.19 -6.63 10.48
CA ALA A 136 -9.60 -7.65 9.53
C ALA A 136 -8.46 -8.62 9.18
N LEU A 137 -7.25 -8.09 8.96
CA LEU A 137 -6.05 -8.92 8.73
C LEU A 137 -5.70 -9.76 9.96
N ARG A 138 -5.79 -9.18 11.16
CA ARG A 138 -5.57 -9.92 12.41
C ARG A 138 -6.57 -11.07 12.59
N ALA A 139 -7.86 -10.83 12.33
CA ALA A 139 -8.89 -11.87 12.41
C ALA A 139 -8.65 -13.02 11.41
N LEU A 140 -8.16 -12.70 10.20
CA LEU A 140 -7.77 -13.71 9.21
C LEU A 140 -6.60 -14.57 9.70
N VAL A 141 -5.57 -13.94 10.25
CA VAL A 141 -4.40 -14.62 10.82
C VAL A 141 -4.82 -15.51 11.97
N GLU A 142 -5.61 -15.02 12.92
CA GLU A 142 -6.10 -15.80 14.06
C GLU A 142 -6.92 -17.01 13.60
N THR A 143 -7.82 -16.85 12.62
CA THR A 143 -8.63 -17.96 12.10
C THR A 143 -7.77 -19.03 11.40
N ARG A 144 -6.73 -18.61 10.66
CA ARG A 144 -5.84 -19.53 9.93
C ARG A 144 -4.77 -20.16 10.81
N ALA A 145 -4.30 -19.47 11.84
CA ALA A 145 -3.38 -20.02 12.84
C ALA A 145 -4.04 -21.08 13.74
N VAL A 146 -5.33 -20.91 14.06
CA VAL A 146 -6.11 -21.91 14.83
C VAL A 146 -6.56 -23.07 13.94
N GLY A 147 -6.60 -22.87 12.62
CA GLY A 147 -7.04 -23.86 11.62
C GLY A 147 -6.00 -24.91 11.21
N ASP A 148 -4.79 -24.90 11.79
CA ASP A 148 -3.75 -25.91 11.52
C ASP A 148 -3.40 -26.79 12.75
N PRO A 149 -4.34 -27.58 13.32
CA PRO A 149 -3.97 -28.66 14.25
C PRO A 149 -3.59 -29.97 13.55
N GLU A 150 -3.91 -30.18 12.26
CA GLU A 150 -3.68 -31.46 11.58
C GLU A 150 -3.27 -31.33 10.10
N ARG A 151 -1.95 -31.31 9.87
CA ARG A 151 -1.30 -31.94 8.72
C ARG A 151 0.03 -32.56 9.11
#